data_AF-A0A7J8GZ59-F1
#
_entry.id   AF-A0A7J8GZ59-F1
#
_cell.length_a   1.000
_cell.length_b   1.000
_cell.length_c   1.000
_cell.angle_alpha   90.00
_cell.angle_beta   90.00
_cell.angle_gamma   90.00
#
_symmetry.space_group_name_H-M   'P 1'
#
loop_
_entity.id
_entity.type
_entity.pdbx_description
1 polymer ?
#
loop_
_entity_poly.entity_id
_entity_poly.type
_entity_poly.pdbx_seq_one_letter_code
_entity_poly.pdbx_strand_id
1 'polypeptide(L)'
;MVNDGVEDLRSKYITLIYTNYETGKEKYVKELPGHLKPFETLLAQNQGGQAFIVGNQISFADYNLLDLLLNHQVLAPGCLDSFPLLLAYVARLSARPKLKAFLASPEHVNLPINGNGKQ
;
A
#
# COMPACT_ATOMS: atom_id res chain seq x y z
N MET A 1 8.49 -2.92 -14.70
CA MET A 1 8.36 -1.52 -14.25
C MET A 1 7.90 -1.49 -12.80
N VAL A 2 8.02 -0.38 -12.05
CA VAL A 2 7.62 -0.30 -10.63
C VAL A 2 6.17 -0.74 -10.40
N ASN A 3 5.26 -0.36 -11.29
CA ASN A 3 3.85 -0.76 -11.20
C ASN A 3 3.65 -2.27 -11.27
N ASP A 4 4.45 -2.99 -12.06
CA ASP A 4 4.33 -4.45 -12.16
C ASP A 4 4.63 -5.12 -10.82
N GLY A 5 5.59 -4.58 -10.06
CA GLY A 5 5.86 -5.04 -8.69
C GLY A 5 4.71 -4.76 -7.70
N VAL A 6 3.98 -3.65 -7.90
CA VAL A 6 2.76 -3.36 -7.13
C VAL A 6 1.68 -4.40 -7.45
N GLU A 7 1.49 -4.73 -8.73
CA GLU A 7 0.50 -5.72 -9.18
C GLU A 7 0.85 -7.15 -8.77
N ASP A 8 2.13 -7.50 -8.72
CA ASP A 8 2.59 -8.78 -8.18
C ASP A 8 2.21 -8.93 -6.69
N LEU A 9 2.37 -7.88 -5.88
CA LEU A 9 1.94 -7.90 -4.48
C LEU A 9 0.41 -7.87 -4.37
N ARG A 10 -0.28 -7.08 -5.19
CA ARG A 10 -1.74 -7.03 -5.25
C ARG A 10 -2.34 -8.39 -5.58
N SER A 11 -1.74 -9.14 -6.50
CA SER A 11 -2.16 -10.49 -6.85
C SER A 11 -2.06 -11.46 -5.67
N LYS A 12 -1.00 -11.35 -4.86
CA LYS A 12 -0.85 -12.13 -3.62
C LYS A 12 -1.89 -11.74 -2.58
N TYR A 13 -2.13 -10.44 -2.39
CA TYR A 13 -3.17 -9.93 -1.50
C TYR A 13 -4.56 -10.44 -1.91
N ILE A 14 -4.93 -10.34 -3.19
CA ILE A 14 -6.21 -10.81 -3.71
C ILE A 14 -6.36 -12.32 -3.49
N THR A 15 -5.30 -13.09 -3.77
CA THR A 15 -5.29 -14.54 -3.50
C THR A 15 -5.58 -14.82 -2.03
N LEU A 16 -4.92 -14.11 -1.11
CA LEU A 16 -5.20 -14.20 0.32
C LEU A 16 -6.68 -13.94 0.63
N ILE A 17 -7.17 -12.75 0.24
CA ILE A 17 -8.52 -12.28 0.59
C ILE A 17 -9.60 -13.24 0.08
N TYR A 18 -9.49 -13.72 -1.16
CA TYR A 18 -10.57 -14.46 -1.80
C TYR A 18 -10.44 -15.98 -1.73
N THR A 19 -9.27 -16.54 -1.41
CA THR A 19 -9.08 -18.01 -1.47
C THR A 19 -8.71 -18.66 -0.15
N ASN A 20 -7.89 -18.02 0.70
CA ASN A 20 -7.31 -18.69 1.87
C ASN A 20 -7.11 -17.75 3.07
N TYR A 21 -7.98 -16.77 3.26
CA TYR A 21 -7.83 -15.75 4.30
C TYR A 21 -7.58 -16.34 5.70
N GLU A 22 -8.47 -17.23 6.19
CA GLU A 22 -8.40 -17.73 7.58
C GLU A 22 -7.12 -18.50 7.88
N THR A 23 -6.64 -19.30 6.93
CA THR A 23 -5.48 -20.18 7.14
C THR A 23 -4.17 -19.58 6.63
N GLY A 24 -4.24 -18.63 5.69
CA GLY A 24 -3.11 -18.03 5.01
C GLY A 24 -2.65 -16.71 5.60
N LYS A 25 -3.50 -16.00 6.39
CA LYS A 25 -3.22 -14.64 6.85
C LYS A 25 -1.93 -14.55 7.67
N GLU A 26 -1.72 -15.45 8.63
CA GLU A 26 -0.52 -15.42 9.48
C GLU A 26 0.77 -15.52 8.64
N LYS A 27 0.83 -16.51 7.74
CA LYS A 27 1.97 -16.70 6.84
C LYS A 27 2.18 -15.47 5.95
N TYR A 28 1.10 -14.96 5.36
CA TYR A 28 1.16 -13.79 4.50
C TYR A 28 1.74 -12.57 5.23
N VAL A 29 1.23 -12.27 6.43
CA VAL A 29 1.71 -11.14 7.24
C VAL A 29 3.17 -11.32 7.65
N LYS A 30 3.61 -12.56 7.93
CA LYS A 30 5.01 -12.86 8.21
C LYS A 30 5.94 -12.61 7.01
N GLU A 31 5.46 -12.86 5.79
CA GLU A 31 6.22 -12.67 4.54
C GLU A 31 6.14 -11.23 4.01
N LEU A 32 5.11 -10.48 4.40
CA LEU A 32 4.83 -9.12 3.92
C LEU A 32 6.02 -8.16 4.00
N PRO A 33 6.84 -8.11 5.06
CA PRO A 33 8.02 -7.25 5.09
C PRO A 33 9.00 -7.49 3.93
N GLY A 34 9.14 -8.76 3.50
CA GLY A 34 9.96 -9.11 2.34
C GLY A 34 9.41 -8.55 1.02
N HIS A 35 8.09 -8.42 0.90
CA HIS A 35 7.42 -7.82 -0.26
C HIS A 35 7.40 -6.29 -0.23
N LEU A 36 7.42 -5.67 0.97
CA LEU A 36 7.44 -4.22 1.12
C LEU A 36 8.85 -3.62 0.92
N LYS A 37 9.90 -4.37 1.31
CA LYS A 37 11.30 -3.92 1.26
C LYS A 37 11.77 -3.37 -0.10
N PRO A 38 11.38 -3.92 -1.26
CA PRO A 38 11.74 -3.33 -2.56
C PRO A 38 11.23 -1.90 -2.74
N PHE A 39 10.01 -1.59 -2.30
CA PHE A 39 9.46 -0.23 -2.41
C PHE A 39 10.16 0.76 -1.48
N GLU A 40 10.49 0.34 -0.25
CA GLU A 40 11.31 1.13 0.67
C GLU A 40 12.68 1.44 0.03
N THR A 41 13.30 0.46 -0.60
CA THR A 41 14.60 0.60 -1.27
C THR A 41 14.52 1.56 -2.46
N LEU A 42 13.45 1.46 -3.26
CA LEU A 42 13.21 2.37 -4.38
C LEU A 42 13.02 3.82 -3.91
N LEU A 43 12.25 4.02 -2.84
CA LEU A 43 12.11 5.34 -2.23
C LEU A 43 13.46 5.87 -1.74
N ALA A 44 14.26 5.05 -1.04
CA ALA A 44 15.59 5.45 -0.58
C ALA A 44 16.51 5.89 -1.73
N GLN A 45 16.46 5.17 -2.86
CA GLN A 45 17.23 5.48 -4.07
C GLN A 45 16.74 6.75 -4.81
N ASN A 46 15.46 7.12 -4.65
CA ASN A 46 14.89 8.30 -5.29
C ASN A 46 14.78 9.48 -4.33
N GLN A 47 15.81 10.33 -4.33
CA GLN A 47 15.88 11.54 -3.50
C GLN A 47 15.65 11.26 -1.99
N GLY A 48 16.12 10.12 -1.48
CA GLY A 48 15.98 9.76 -0.06
C GLY A 48 14.53 9.68 0.41
N GLY A 49 13.61 9.25 -0.47
CA GLY A 49 12.18 9.07 -0.17
C GLY A 49 11.35 10.35 -0.10
N GLN A 50 11.95 11.51 -0.41
CA GLN A 50 11.27 12.81 -0.36
C GLN A 50 10.39 13.09 -1.58
N ALA A 51 10.63 12.39 -2.69
CA ALA A 51 9.93 12.58 -3.96
C ALA A 51 8.73 11.61 -4.12
N PHE A 52 8.60 10.94 -5.25
CA PHE A 52 7.59 9.92 -5.51
C PHE A 52 8.23 8.54 -5.63
N ILE A 53 7.47 7.49 -5.93
CA ILE A 53 8.07 6.15 -6.10
C ILE A 53 9.04 6.11 -7.29
N VAL A 54 8.82 6.96 -8.30
CA VAL A 54 9.73 7.19 -9.44
C VAL A 54 9.78 8.68 -9.76
N GLY A 55 10.99 9.24 -9.91
CA GLY A 55 11.18 10.63 -10.31
C GLY A 55 10.62 11.66 -9.31
N ASN A 56 10.42 12.89 -9.78
CA ASN A 56 9.99 14.03 -8.96
C ASN A 56 8.54 14.48 -9.22
N GLN A 57 7.81 13.79 -10.10
CA GLN A 57 6.41 14.05 -10.37
C GLN A 57 5.58 12.83 -10.01
N ILE A 58 4.36 13.07 -9.51
CA ILE A 58 3.43 12.01 -9.17
C ILE A 58 3.01 11.25 -10.43
N SER A 59 2.88 9.94 -10.31
CA SER A 59 2.47 9.05 -11.40
C SER A 59 1.29 8.17 -10.98
N PHE A 60 0.72 7.41 -11.91
CA PHE A 60 -0.33 6.44 -11.59
C PHE A 60 0.16 5.33 -10.64
N ALA A 61 1.45 4.97 -10.72
CA ALA A 61 2.05 3.95 -9.87
C ALA A 61 2.04 4.37 -8.39
N ASP A 62 2.10 5.67 -8.11
CA ASP A 62 2.02 6.20 -6.75
C ASP A 62 0.66 5.97 -6.11
N TYR A 63 -0.42 6.23 -6.86
CA TYR A 63 -1.78 6.00 -6.38
C TYR A 63 -2.06 4.51 -6.20
N ASN A 64 -1.56 3.67 -7.11
CA ASN A 64 -1.69 2.22 -7.02
C ASN A 64 -0.96 1.66 -5.78
N LEU A 65 0.28 2.10 -5.55
CA LEU A 65 1.04 1.70 -4.36
C LEU A 65 0.38 2.22 -3.07
N LEU A 66 -0.09 3.47 -3.06
CA LEU A 66 -0.76 4.04 -1.88
C LEU A 66 -2.00 3.24 -1.48
N ASP A 67 -2.89 2.95 -2.43
CA ASP A 67 -4.07 2.10 -2.19
C ASP A 67 -3.67 0.76 -1.57
N LEU A 68 -2.67 0.10 -2.18
CA LEU A 68 -2.20 -1.18 -1.69
C LEU A 68 -1.64 -1.09 -0.26
N LEU A 69 -0.86 -0.06 0.06
CA LEU A 69 -0.29 0.14 1.39
C LEU A 69 -1.38 0.44 2.44
N LEU A 70 -2.38 1.26 2.12
CA LEU A 70 -3.51 1.54 3.01
C LEU A 70 -4.29 0.25 3.32
N ASN A 71 -4.54 -0.59 2.31
CA ASN A 71 -5.19 -1.88 2.51
C ASN A 71 -4.37 -2.81 3.41
N HIS A 72 -3.04 -2.82 3.27
CA HIS A 72 -2.16 -3.59 4.15
C HIS A 72 -2.10 -3.07 5.58
N GLN A 73 -2.26 -1.76 5.81
CA GLN A 73 -2.38 -1.19 7.16
C GLN A 73 -3.68 -1.62 7.85
N VAL A 74 -4.76 -1.85 7.09
CA VAL A 74 -6.01 -2.44 7.62
C VAL A 74 -5.81 -3.94 7.90
N LEU A 75 -5.20 -4.68 6.97
CA LEU A 75 -4.98 -6.13 7.11
C LEU A 75 -4.08 -6.48 8.29
N ALA A 76 -2.99 -5.71 8.46
CA ALA A 76 -1.93 -5.90 9.44
C ALA A 76 -1.46 -4.54 10.00
N PRO A 77 -2.13 -4.03 11.05
CA PRO A 77 -1.71 -2.81 11.71
C PRO A 77 -0.25 -2.86 12.14
N GLY A 78 0.51 -1.78 11.90
CA GLY A 78 1.94 -1.70 12.18
C GLY A 78 2.86 -2.33 11.12
N CYS A 79 2.32 -2.85 10.00
CA CYS A 79 3.16 -3.47 8.95
C CYS A 79 4.19 -2.53 8.32
N LEU A 80 4.03 -1.21 8.47
CA LEU A 80 4.96 -0.19 7.96
C LEU A 80 5.95 0.33 9.00
N ASP A 81 5.90 -0.10 10.26
CA ASP A 81 6.71 0.48 11.34
C ASP A 81 8.22 0.25 11.14
N SER A 82 8.58 -0.81 10.42
CA SER A 82 9.97 -1.11 10.02
C SER A 82 10.39 -0.43 8.70
N PHE A 83 9.51 0.36 8.08
CA PHE A 83 9.69 0.97 6.77
C PHE A 83 9.41 2.49 6.84
N PRO A 84 10.32 3.27 7.44
CA PRO A 84 10.08 4.69 7.72
C PRO A 84 9.82 5.52 6.45
N LEU A 85 10.42 5.20 5.31
CA LEU A 85 10.17 5.93 4.07
C LEU A 85 8.78 5.62 3.51
N LEU A 86 8.34 4.37 3.51
CA LEU A 86 6.99 3.99 3.13
C LEU A 86 5.94 4.62 4.05
N LEU A 87 6.18 4.62 5.36
CA LEU A 87 5.28 5.26 6.33
C LEU A 87 5.16 6.77 6.06
N ALA A 88 6.29 7.46 5.86
CA ALA A 88 6.32 8.88 5.51
C ALA A 88 5.68 9.15 4.14
N TYR A 89 5.87 8.25 3.17
CA TYR A 89 5.29 8.31 1.84
C TYR A 89 3.75 8.25 1.89
N VAL A 90 3.20 7.27 2.62
CA VAL A 90 1.74 7.15 2.82
C VAL A 90 1.17 8.40 3.46
N ALA A 91 1.81 8.91 4.52
CA ALA A 91 1.38 10.13 5.20
C ALA A 91 1.41 11.35 4.26
N ARG A 92 2.51 11.54 3.52
CA ARG A 92 2.69 12.67 2.59
C ARG A 92 1.65 12.65 1.47
N LEU A 93 1.42 11.49 0.85
CA LEU A 93 0.47 11.39 -0.25
C LEU A 93 -0.97 11.59 0.25
N SER A 94 -1.34 10.93 1.35
CA SER A 94 -2.68 11.04 1.94
C SER A 94 -3.00 12.46 2.42
N ALA A 95 -1.99 13.25 2.78
CA ALA A 95 -2.15 14.65 3.18
C ALA A 95 -2.41 15.63 2.01
N ARG A 96 -2.27 15.20 0.74
CA ARG A 96 -2.50 16.06 -0.43
C ARG A 96 -3.96 16.52 -0.44
N PRO A 97 -4.27 17.83 -0.56
CA PRO A 97 -5.61 18.36 -0.26
C PRO A 97 -6.78 17.64 -0.95
N LYS A 98 -6.67 17.41 -2.27
CA LYS A 98 -7.72 16.71 -3.03
C LYS A 98 -7.86 15.24 -2.64
N LEU A 99 -6.74 14.57 -2.37
CA LEU A 99 -6.74 13.16 -1.98
C LEU A 99 -7.24 12.99 -0.55
N LYS A 100 -6.81 13.84 0.38
CA LYS A 100 -7.32 13.89 1.75
C LYS A 100 -8.84 14.07 1.77
N ALA A 101 -9.36 14.99 0.96
CA ALA A 101 -10.79 15.22 0.85
C ALA A 101 -11.53 13.98 0.33
N PHE A 102 -11.00 13.32 -0.71
CA PHE A 102 -11.56 12.08 -1.26
C PHE A 102 -11.52 10.92 -0.25
N LEU A 103 -10.38 10.68 0.41
CA LEU A 103 -10.23 9.60 1.39
C LEU A 103 -11.15 9.79 2.62
N ALA A 104 -11.57 11.02 2.91
CA ALA A 104 -12.52 11.32 3.98
C ALA A 104 -13.98 11.38 3.50
N SER A 105 -14.24 11.23 2.21
CA SER A 105 -15.58 11.43 1.64
C SER A 105 -16.46 10.18 1.80
N PRO A 106 -17.80 10.33 1.91
CA PRO A 106 -18.73 9.21 2.01
C PRO A 106 -18.58 8.20 0.87
N GLU A 107 -18.25 8.67 -0.34
CA GLU A 107 -18.04 7.84 -1.53
C GLU A 107 -16.86 6.88 -1.38
N HIS A 108 -15.89 7.20 -0.51
CA HIS A 108 -14.78 6.31 -0.19
C HIS A 108 -15.06 5.50 1.09
N VAL A 109 -15.39 6.18 2.20
CA VAL A 109 -15.45 5.53 3.53
C VAL A 109 -16.63 4.57 3.71
N ASN A 110 -17.71 4.72 2.93
CA ASN A 110 -18.87 3.84 3.02
C ASN A 110 -18.74 2.59 2.13
N LEU A 111 -17.64 2.45 1.37
CA LEU A 111 -17.39 1.28 0.55
C LEU A 111 -16.52 0.28 1.31
N PRO A 112 -16.81 -1.03 1.25
CA PRO A 112 -15.90 -2.03 1.76
C PRO A 112 -14.63 -2.08 0.88
N ILE A 113 -13.49 -2.43 1.47
CA ILE A 113 -12.23 -2.61 0.73
C ILE A 113 -12.37 -3.77 -0.28
N ASN A 114 -12.99 -4.87 0.15
CA ASN A 114 -13.20 -6.06 -0.68
C ASN A 114 -14.68 -6.48 -0.67
N GLY A 115 -15.16 -7.04 -1.78
CA GLY A 115 -16.58 -7.41 -1.93
C GLY A 115 -17.02 -8.58 -1.05
N ASN A 116 -16.09 -9.32 -0.43
CA ASN A 116 -16.38 -10.45 0.45
C ASN A 116 -16.32 -10.12 1.95
N GLY A 117 -16.18 -8.83 2.31
CA GLY A 117 -16.15 -8.35 3.70
C GLY A 117 -14.85 -8.64 4.47
N LYS A 118 -13.85 -9.26 3.84
CA LYS A 118 -12.52 -9.48 4.44
C LYS A 118 -11.62 -8.29 4.14
N GLN A 119 -10.71 -7.96 5.05
CA GLN A 119 -9.75 -6.87 4.90
C GLN A 119 -8.52 -7.06 5.78
#